data_AF-E2E2U5-F1
#
_entry.id   AF-E2E2U5-F1
#
_cell.length_a   1.000
_cell.length_b   1.000
_cell.length_c   1.000
_cell.angle_alpha   90.00
_cell.angle_beta   90.00
_cell.angle_gamma   90.00
#
_symmetry.space_group_name_H-M   'P 1'
#
loop_
_entity.id
_entity.type
_entity.pdbx_description
1 polymer ?
#
loop_
_entity_poly.entity_id
_entity_poly.type
_entity_poly.pdbx_seq_one_letter_code
_entity_poly.pdbx_strand_id
1 'polypeptide(L)' 'PPSVSISLVPSSSRPGTSRLLCSVMDFYPAHIQVRWFQGQQELSGHVVATDVVPNGDWSYQL' A
#
# COMPACT_ATOMS: atom_id res chain seq x y z
N PRO A 1 14.24 7.35 -4.19
CA PRO A 1 13.80 6.41 -3.14
C PRO A 1 12.28 6.58 -2.98
N PRO A 2 11.51 5.52 -2.70
CA PRO A 2 10.06 5.62 -2.63
C PRO A 2 9.61 6.57 -1.52
N SER A 3 8.55 7.34 -1.80
CA SER A 3 7.80 8.09 -0.79
C SER A 3 6.69 7.20 -0.24
N VAL A 4 6.66 6.94 1.07
CA VAL A 4 5.68 6.03 1.69
C VAL A 4 4.81 6.80 2.68
N SER A 5 3.50 6.63 2.57
CA SER A 5 2.52 7.20 3.50
C SER A 5 1.54 6.13 3.97
N ILE A 6 1.23 6.14 5.27
CA ILE A 6 0.25 5.23 5.87
C ILE A 6 -0.88 6.08 6.46
N SER A 7 -2.11 5.78 6.07
CA SER A 7 -3.31 6.47 6.58
C SER A 7 -4.40 5.48 7.01
N LEU A 8 -5.22 5.93 7.95
CA LEU A 8 -6.41 5.18 8.39
C LEU A 8 -7.61 5.63 7.54
N VAL A 9 -8.23 4.70 6.82
CA VAL A 9 -9.38 4.98 5.95
C VAL A 9 -10.62 4.22 6.43
N PRO A 10 -11.84 4.77 6.32
CA PRO A 10 -13.06 4.04 6.62
C PRO A 10 -13.20 2.79 5.74
N SER A 11 -13.57 1.66 6.35
CA SER A 11 -13.84 0.42 5.64
C SER A 11 -15.19 0.50 4.92
N SER A 12 -15.17 0.43 3.59
CA SER A 12 -16.39 0.37 2.77
C SER A 12 -17.21 -0.91 2.98
N SER A 13 -16.60 -2.00 3.47
CA SER A 13 -17.27 -3.29 3.57
C SER A 13 -17.96 -3.51 4.91
N ARG A 14 -17.59 -2.75 5.95
CA ARG A 14 -18.17 -2.91 7.28
C ARG A 14 -18.20 -1.57 8.03
N PRO A 15 -19.40 -0.97 8.20
CA PRO A 15 -19.56 0.27 8.94
C PRO A 15 -18.94 0.18 10.34
N GLY A 16 -18.26 1.25 10.76
CA GLY A 16 -17.58 1.30 12.06
C GLY A 16 -16.24 0.57 12.13
N THR A 17 -15.72 0.05 11.02
CA THR A 17 -14.33 -0.46 10.94
C THR A 17 -13.47 0.44 10.06
N SER A 18 -12.18 0.47 10.34
CA SER A 18 -11.19 1.19 9.55
C SER A 18 -10.16 0.23 8.96
N ARG A 19 -9.53 0.65 7.87
CA ARG A 19 -8.43 -0.05 7.21
C ARG A 19 -7.20 0.84 7.18
N LEU A 20 -6.04 0.22 7.14
CA LEU A 20 -4.80 0.92 6.84
C LEU A 20 -4.60 0.94 5.33
N LEU A 21 -4.31 2.11 4.80
CA LEU A 21 -3.90 2.33 3.42
C LEU A 21 -2.41 2.69 3.42
N CYS A 22 -1.60 1.92 2.71
CA CYS A 22 -0.21 2.24 2.43
C CYS A 22 -0.14 2.71 0.98
N SER A 23 0.34 3.93 0.76
CA SER A 23 0.59 4.49 -0.55
C SER A 23 2.08 4.60 -0.76
N VAL A 24 2.57 4.08 -1.88
CA VAL A 24 3.98 4.13 -2.26
C VAL A 24 4.12 4.86 -3.57
N MET A 25 4.85 5.97 -3.56
CA MET A 25 5.02 6.87 -4.71
C MET A 25 6.48 6.97 -5.14
N ASP A 26 6.69 7.45 -6.36
CA ASP A 26 7.98 7.87 -6.90
C ASP A 26 9.07 6.78 -6.87
N PHE A 27 8.65 5.52 -7.07
CA PHE A 27 9.58 4.38 -7.05
C PHE A 27 9.99 3.94 -8.45
N TYR A 28 11.22 3.46 -8.56
CA TYR A 28 11.81 2.87 -9.76
C TYR A 28 12.93 1.89 -9.35
N PRO A 29 13.08 0.73 -9.99
CA PRO A 29 12.24 0.16 -11.06
C PRO A 29 10.86 -0.30 -10.56
N ALA A 30 9.99 -0.74 -11.47
CA ALA A 30 8.59 -1.12 -11.19
C ALA A 30 8.42 -2.28 -10.19
N HIS A 31 9.47 -3.07 -9.95
CA HIS A 31 9.40 -4.23 -9.07
C HIS A 31 9.46 -3.82 -7.60
N ILE A 32 8.36 -4.01 -6.87
CA ILE A 32 8.21 -3.68 -5.46
C ILE A 32 7.54 -4.82 -4.68
N GLN A 33 7.85 -4.90 -3.37
CA GLN A 33 7.17 -5.80 -2.44
C GLN A 33 6.74 -5.01 -1.19
N VAL A 34 5.44 -5.02 -0.91
CA VAL A 34 4.88 -4.45 0.32
C VAL A 34 4.42 -5.58 1.23
N ARG A 35 4.81 -5.52 2.51
CA ARG A 35 4.45 -6.50 3.54
C ARG A 35 3.91 -5.79 4.77
N TRP A 36 2.81 -6.28 5.30
CA TRP A 36 2.21 -5.77 6.52
C TRP A 36 2.59 -6.65 7.70
N PHE A 37 2.90 -6.02 8.84
CA PHE A 37 3.25 -6.72 10.06
C PHE A 37 2.39 -6.22 11.21
N GLN A 38 1.95 -7.15 12.06
CA GLN A 38 1.41 -6.83 13.38
C GLN A 38 2.43 -7.31 14.42
N GLY A 39 3.19 -6.36 14.97
CA GLY A 39 4.39 -6.71 15.74
C GLY A 39 5.42 -7.39 14.84
N GLN A 40 5.76 -8.65 15.13
CA GLN A 40 6.72 -9.45 14.36
C GLN A 40 6.06 -10.42 13.37
N GLN A 41 4.73 -10.51 13.36
CA GLN A 41 3.99 -11.45 12.54
C GLN A 41 3.57 -10.80 11.22
N GLU A 42 3.93 -11.42 10.10
CA GLU A 42 3.49 -11.00 8.76
C GLU A 42 1.99 -11.31 8.56
N LEU A 43 1.23 -10.33 8.06
CA LEU A 43 -0.19 -10.44 7.76
C LEU A 43 -0.38 -10.77 6.28
N SER A 44 -1.12 -11.83 5.97
CA SER A 44 -1.40 -12.28 4.60
C SER A 44 -2.90 -12.35 4.24
N GLY A 45 -3.79 -12.60 5.21
CA GLY A 45 -5.21 -12.89 4.94
C GLY A 45 -6.13 -11.69 4.67
N HIS A 46 -5.65 -10.45 4.87
CA HIS A 46 -6.49 -9.24 4.81
C HIS A 46 -5.79 -8.05 4.16
N VAL A 47 -4.72 -8.32 3.39
CA VAL A 47 -3.99 -7.30 2.64
C VAL A 47 -4.51 -7.29 1.21
N VAL A 48 -4.87 -6.12 0.72
CA VAL A 48 -5.22 -5.89 -0.68
C VAL A 48 -4.23 -4.87 -1.22
N ALA A 49 -3.56 -5.23 -2.32
CA ALA A 49 -2.72 -4.32 -3.08
C ALA A 49 -3.43 -3.95 -4.37
N THR A 50 -3.26 -2.70 -4.78
CA THR A 50 -3.62 -2.17 -6.08
C THR A 50 -2.54 -2.50 -7.12
N ASP A 51 -2.90 -2.40 -8.39
CA ASP A 51 -1.92 -2.54 -9.47
C ASP A 51 -0.89 -1.40 -9.40
N VAL A 52 0.34 -1.70 -9.83
CA VAL A 52 1.39 -0.69 -9.99
C VAL A 52 1.07 0.16 -11.22
N VAL A 53 1.00 1.49 -11.04
CA VAL A 53 0.64 2.44 -12.10
C VAL A 53 1.85 3.32 -12.44
N PRO A 54 2.17 3.58 -13.72
CA PRO A 54 3.22 4.51 -14.11
C PRO A 54 2.78 5.98 -13.93
N ASN A 55 3.71 6.84 -13.51
CA ASN A 55 3.46 8.27 -13.26
C ASN A 55 3.69 9.18 -14.50
N GLY A 56 4.29 8.65 -15.56
CA GLY A 56 4.61 9.40 -16.78
C GLY A 56 5.97 10.11 -16.78
N ASP A 57 6.69 10.07 -15.65
CA ASP A 57 8.04 10.62 -15.45
C ASP A 57 9.09 9.53 -15.17
N TRP A 58 8.82 8.31 -15.65
CA TRP A 58 9.58 7.07 -15.45
C TRP A 58 9.46 6.45 -14.06
N SER A 59 8.77 7.09 -13.12
CA SER A 59 8.46 6.51 -11.81
C SER A 59 7.10 5.81 -11.79
N TYR A 60 6.85 5.07 -10.71
CA TYR A 60 5.64 4.28 -10.49
C TYR A 60 5.00 4.62 -9.13
N GLN A 61 3.73 4.24 -8.99
CA GLN A 61 2.94 4.34 -7.77
C GLN A 61 2.16 3.04 -7.50
N LEU A 62 1.89 2.78 -6.22
CA LEU A 62 1.13 1.64 -5.70
C LEU A 62 0.20 2.10 -4.57
#